data_AF-A0A256AAA0-F1
#
_entry.id   AF-A0A256AAA0-F1
#
_cell.length_a   1.000
_cell.length_b   1.000
_cell.length_c   1.000
_cell.angle_alpha   90.00
_cell.angle_beta   90.00
_cell.angle_gamma   90.00
#
_symmetry.space_group_name_H-M   'P 1'
#
loop_
_entity.id
_entity.type
_entity.pdbx_description
1 polymer ?
#
loop_
_entity_poly.entity_id
_entity_poly.type
_entity_poly.pdbx_seq_one_letter_code
_entity_poly.pdbx_strand_id
1 'polypeptide(L)'
;ASHDYQPKKCPLSLKPDKLADYLTDLQTDELAFFISKREIVSQLDYQTLPASKFAGFTPDMEKVLLNFNLSGKNIQQLIGDLKVAKTKFLANDEIFLVRVKMSQVHPSTNFQMDMPTGNEPGVNIELFRPGGILPAVDDLVNVGQRIYPREAVIRNANSMAHNNDWNTFKSIFGNSNVTQIYP
;
A
#
# COMPACT_ATOMS: atom_id res chain seq x y z
N ALA A 1 -7.72 -25.79 21.30
CA ALA A 1 -7.08 -24.80 22.18
C ALA A 1 -7.04 -23.48 21.44
N SER A 2 -7.98 -22.59 21.76
CA SER A 2 -8.00 -21.20 21.30
C SER A 2 -6.71 -20.52 21.76
N HIS A 3 -5.82 -20.22 20.81
CA HIS A 3 -4.71 -19.32 21.10
C HIS A 3 -5.32 -17.92 21.16
N ASP A 4 -5.63 -17.48 22.38
CA ASP A 4 -5.89 -16.07 22.67
C ASP A 4 -4.67 -15.26 22.22
N TYR A 5 -4.76 -14.69 21.02
CA TYR A 5 -3.81 -13.70 20.55
C TYR A 5 -4.00 -12.44 21.41
N GLN A 6 -3.16 -12.31 22.42
CA GLN A 6 -2.96 -11.04 23.11
C GLN A 6 -2.20 -10.14 22.12
N PRO A 7 -2.78 -9.01 21.65
CA PRO A 7 -2.03 -8.08 20.82
C PRO A 7 -0.81 -7.64 21.61
N LYS A 8 0.38 -7.99 21.12
CA LYS A 8 1.63 -7.47 21.69
C LYS A 8 1.50 -5.96 21.63
N LYS A 9 1.40 -5.32 22.79
CA LYS A 9 1.37 -3.86 22.96
C LYS A 9 2.35 -3.23 21.97
N CYS A 10 1.84 -2.45 21.02
CA CYS A 10 2.64 -1.62 20.11
C CYS A 10 3.34 -0.52 20.92
N PRO A 11 4.66 -0.57 21.20
CA PRO A 11 5.32 0.50 21.91
C PRO A 11 6.34 1.15 20.97
N LEU A 12 5.81 1.87 19.99
CA LEU A 12 6.47 3.02 19.39
C LEU A 12 5.34 4.02 19.18
N SER A 13 4.97 4.74 20.24
CA SER A 13 4.10 5.89 20.06
C SER A 13 4.91 6.89 19.24
N LEU A 14 4.42 7.24 18.06
CA LEU A 14 4.86 8.50 17.44
C LEU A 14 4.81 9.58 18.53
N LYS A 15 5.79 10.48 18.54
CA LYS A 15 5.68 11.67 19.40
C LYS A 15 4.32 12.33 19.11
N PRO A 16 3.58 12.83 20.11
CA PRO A 16 2.23 13.35 19.92
C PRO A 16 2.08 14.31 18.73
N ASP A 17 3.04 15.22 18.54
CA ASP A 17 3.04 16.16 17.41
C ASP A 17 3.18 15.43 16.05
N LYS A 18 4.00 14.38 15.99
CA LYS A 18 4.15 13.55 14.79
C LYS A 18 2.94 12.68 14.49
N LEU A 19 2.19 12.30 15.52
CA LEU A 19 0.91 11.64 15.35
C LEU A 19 -0.15 12.63 14.82
N ALA A 20 -0.17 13.86 15.34
CA ALA A 20 -1.09 14.89 14.86
C ALA A 20 -0.82 15.29 13.40
N ASP A 21 0.45 15.46 13.02
CA ASP A 21 0.86 15.68 11.64
C ASP A 21 0.37 14.53 10.74
N TYR A 22 0.68 13.28 11.12
CA TYR A 22 0.27 12.10 10.37
C TYR A 22 -1.26 12.01 10.18
N LEU A 23 -2.03 12.25 11.24
CA LEU A 23 -3.49 12.17 11.18
C LEU A 23 -4.08 13.31 10.33
N THR A 24 -3.45 14.48 10.35
CA THR A 24 -3.81 15.62 9.49
C THR A 24 -3.55 15.25 8.04
N ASP A 25 -2.34 14.77 7.74
CA ASP A 25 -1.97 14.33 6.40
C ASP A 25 -2.91 13.22 5.93
N LEU A 26 -3.30 12.27 6.78
CA LEU A 26 -4.20 11.17 6.41
C LEU A 26 -5.59 11.66 5.97
N GLN A 27 -6.02 12.83 6.46
CA GLN A 27 -7.30 13.44 6.08
C GLN A 27 -7.21 14.25 4.79
N THR A 28 -6.00 14.72 4.43
CA THR A 28 -5.81 15.68 3.32
C THR A 28 -5.08 15.08 2.12
N ASP A 29 -4.16 14.15 2.34
CA ASP A 29 -3.32 13.56 1.31
C ASP A 29 -4.03 12.41 0.60
N GLU A 30 -3.69 12.24 -0.67
CA GLU A 30 -4.04 11.06 -1.44
C GLU A 30 -3.14 9.89 -1.02
N LEU A 31 -3.68 8.68 -0.97
CA LEU A 31 -2.89 7.47 -0.77
C LEU A 31 -2.55 6.82 -2.10
N ALA A 32 -1.53 5.97 -2.13
CA ALA A 32 -1.21 5.16 -3.29
C ALA A 32 -0.65 3.78 -2.93
N PHE A 33 -0.81 2.81 -3.81
CA PHE A 33 -0.22 1.48 -3.64
C PHE A 33 0.18 0.87 -4.98
N PHE A 34 1.13 -0.07 -4.92
CA PHE A 34 1.56 -0.84 -6.09
C PHE A 34 0.83 -2.18 -6.14
N ILE A 35 0.46 -2.62 -7.34
CA ILE A 35 -0.26 -3.87 -7.58
C ILE A 35 0.14 -4.50 -8.92
N SER A 36 0.24 -5.83 -8.97
CA SER A 36 0.32 -6.57 -10.23
C SER A 36 -1.09 -6.84 -10.75
N LYS A 37 -1.31 -6.67 -12.06
CA LYS A 37 -2.57 -7.06 -12.70
C LYS A 37 -2.89 -8.55 -12.51
N ARG A 38 -1.88 -9.42 -12.40
CA ARG A 38 -2.04 -10.85 -12.10
C ARG A 38 -2.84 -11.06 -10.81
N GLU A 39 -2.59 -10.25 -9.79
CA GLU A 39 -3.30 -10.35 -8.51
C GLU A 39 -4.80 -10.15 -8.67
N ILE A 40 -5.20 -9.30 -9.62
CA ILE A 40 -6.61 -9.04 -9.93
C ILE A 40 -7.18 -10.17 -10.79
N VAL A 41 -6.52 -10.52 -11.90
CA VAL A 41 -7.17 -11.32 -12.96
C VAL A 41 -6.96 -12.82 -12.83
N SER A 42 -5.97 -13.29 -12.07
CA SER A 42 -5.55 -14.70 -12.09
C SER A 42 -5.96 -15.51 -10.86
N GLN A 43 -6.55 -14.88 -9.83
CA GLN A 43 -6.93 -15.55 -8.58
C GLN A 43 -8.46 -15.63 -8.46
N LEU A 44 -9.06 -16.77 -8.83
CA LEU A 44 -10.53 -16.93 -8.90
C LEU A 44 -11.28 -16.61 -7.60
N ASP A 45 -10.63 -16.81 -6.45
CA ASP A 45 -11.21 -16.52 -5.12
C ASP A 45 -10.95 -15.07 -4.65
N TYR A 46 -10.17 -14.31 -5.43
CA TYR A 46 -9.85 -12.91 -5.17
C TYR A 46 -10.73 -12.03 -6.05
N GLN A 47 -12.03 -11.95 -5.74
CA GLN A 47 -12.99 -11.13 -6.48
C GLN A 47 -13.13 -9.72 -5.91
N THR A 48 -12.62 -9.51 -4.70
CA THR A 48 -12.54 -8.22 -4.00
C THR A 48 -11.12 -8.05 -3.47
N LEU A 49 -10.70 -6.82 -3.23
CA LEU A 49 -9.54 -6.59 -2.37
C LEU A 49 -9.81 -7.15 -0.95
N PRO A 50 -8.78 -7.39 -0.12
CA PRO A 50 -8.97 -7.69 1.29
C PRO A 50 -9.68 -6.52 1.99
N ALA A 51 -10.40 -6.81 3.08
CA ALA A 51 -11.16 -5.79 3.81
C ALA A 51 -10.29 -4.61 4.30
N SER A 52 -8.99 -4.83 4.48
CA SER A 52 -8.01 -3.78 4.73
C SER A 52 -6.85 -3.92 3.75
N LYS A 53 -6.49 -2.81 3.09
CA LYS A 53 -5.41 -2.76 2.10
C LYS A 53 -4.37 -1.74 2.51
N PHE A 54 -3.12 -2.17 2.67
CA PHE A 54 -1.98 -1.27 2.87
C PHE A 54 -1.77 -0.36 1.65
N ALA A 55 -1.51 0.91 1.94
CA ALA A 55 -1.13 1.93 1.00
C ALA A 55 -0.11 2.87 1.66
N GLY A 56 0.68 3.57 0.85
CA GLY A 56 1.50 4.67 1.33
C GLY A 56 0.87 6.02 1.00
N PHE A 57 1.39 7.08 1.59
CA PHE A 57 1.05 8.43 1.17
C PHE A 57 1.58 8.69 -0.25
N THR A 58 0.78 9.28 -1.12
CA THR A 58 1.14 9.47 -2.55
C THR A 58 2.51 10.13 -2.73
N PRO A 59 2.85 11.23 -2.03
CA PRO A 59 4.17 11.85 -2.16
C PRO A 59 5.34 10.91 -1.81
N ASP A 60 5.13 9.94 -0.91
CA ASP A 60 6.17 8.98 -0.53
C ASP A 60 6.24 7.81 -1.52
N MET A 61 5.09 7.35 -2.03
CA MET A 61 5.04 6.33 -3.09
C MET A 61 5.62 6.83 -4.41
N GLU A 62 5.53 8.13 -4.69
CA GLU A 62 6.19 8.73 -5.84
C GLU A 62 7.71 8.72 -5.71
N LYS A 63 8.26 8.85 -4.50
CA LYS A 63 9.71 8.69 -4.25
C LYS A 63 10.14 7.24 -4.41
N VAL A 64 9.31 6.27 -4.00
CA VAL A 64 9.53 4.83 -4.25
C VAL A 64 9.53 4.54 -5.76
N LEU A 65 8.56 5.09 -6.50
CA LEU A 65 8.51 4.96 -7.96
C LEU A 65 9.74 5.58 -8.63
N LEU A 66 10.20 6.75 -8.17
CA LEU A 66 11.41 7.37 -8.67
C LEU A 66 12.64 6.47 -8.46
N ASN A 67 12.79 5.88 -7.27
CA ASN A 67 13.89 4.95 -6.97
C ASN A 67 13.82 3.70 -7.86
N PHE A 68 12.62 3.13 -8.04
CA PHE A 68 12.40 2.01 -8.96
C PHE A 68 12.84 2.36 -10.40
N ASN A 69 12.48 3.54 -10.90
CA ASN A 69 12.90 3.99 -12.22
C ASN A 69 14.43 4.18 -12.33
N LEU A 70 15.05 4.82 -11.33
CA LEU A 70 16.50 5.03 -11.29
C LEU A 70 17.30 3.72 -11.19
N SER A 71 16.72 2.68 -10.60
CA SER A 71 17.30 1.33 -10.55
C SER A 71 17.25 0.57 -11.89
N GLY A 72 16.78 1.19 -12.97
CA GLY A 72 16.53 0.51 -14.25
C GLY A 72 15.30 -0.39 -14.19
N LYS A 73 14.30 -0.04 -13.38
CA LYS A 73 13.09 -0.83 -13.12
C LYS A 73 13.37 -2.21 -12.53
N ASN A 74 14.30 -2.29 -11.58
CA ASN A 74 14.62 -3.53 -10.87
C ASN A 74 13.50 -3.92 -9.90
N ILE A 75 12.78 -5.01 -10.17
CA ILE A 75 11.68 -5.49 -9.34
C ILE A 75 12.13 -5.82 -7.91
N GLN A 76 13.35 -6.33 -7.72
CA GLN A 76 13.88 -6.61 -6.38
C GLN A 76 14.08 -5.33 -5.56
N GLN A 77 14.40 -4.21 -6.22
CA GLN A 77 14.43 -2.90 -5.57
C GLN A 77 13.04 -2.52 -5.08
N LEU A 78 12.01 -2.63 -5.95
CA LEU A 78 10.63 -2.30 -5.57
C LEU A 78 10.11 -3.17 -4.42
N ILE A 79 10.40 -4.48 -4.43
CA ILE A 79 10.07 -5.40 -3.34
C ILE A 79 10.77 -4.99 -2.04
N GLY A 80 12.07 -4.65 -2.12
CA GLY A 80 12.87 -4.22 -0.98
C GLY A 80 12.36 -2.92 -0.36
N ASP A 81 12.03 -1.94 -1.21
CA ASP A 81 11.52 -0.63 -0.83
C ASP A 81 10.16 -0.71 -0.12
N LEU A 82 9.30 -1.62 -0.58
CA LEU A 82 7.96 -1.83 -0.01
C LEU A 82 7.92 -2.84 1.14
N LYS A 83 9.01 -3.56 1.42
CA LYS A 83 9.08 -4.62 2.43
C LYS A 83 7.99 -5.70 2.30
N VAL A 84 7.59 -5.98 1.06
CA VAL A 84 6.61 -7.00 0.72
C VAL A 84 7.27 -8.36 0.50
N ALA A 85 6.46 -9.43 0.43
CA ALA A 85 6.95 -10.76 0.12
C ALA A 85 7.70 -10.78 -1.23
N LYS A 86 8.76 -11.60 -1.33
CA LYS A 86 9.56 -11.74 -2.58
C LYS A 86 8.76 -12.23 -3.79
N THR A 87 7.59 -12.82 -3.54
CA THR A 87 6.65 -13.32 -4.55
C THR A 87 5.58 -12.31 -4.94
N LYS A 88 5.58 -11.11 -4.32
CA LYS A 88 4.57 -10.07 -4.58
C LYS A 88 4.56 -9.63 -6.04
N PHE A 89 5.74 -9.42 -6.61
CA PHE A 89 5.94 -9.07 -8.02
C PHE A 89 6.89 -10.07 -8.67
N LEU A 90 6.55 -10.55 -9.86
CA LEU A 90 7.35 -11.45 -10.68
C LEU A 90 7.81 -10.74 -11.96
N ALA A 91 8.84 -11.28 -12.61
CA ALA A 91 9.50 -10.66 -13.75
C ALA A 91 8.60 -10.41 -14.98
N ASN A 92 7.47 -11.10 -15.08
CA ASN A 92 6.50 -11.00 -16.16
C ASN A 92 5.17 -10.36 -15.74
N ASP A 93 5.13 -9.68 -14.58
CA ASP A 93 3.95 -8.97 -14.12
C ASP A 93 3.81 -7.62 -14.81
N GLU A 94 2.61 -7.29 -15.31
CA GLU A 94 2.24 -5.90 -15.53
C GLU A 94 2.00 -5.24 -14.15
N ILE A 95 2.87 -4.30 -13.74
CA ILE A 95 2.81 -3.63 -12.44
C ILE A 95 2.27 -2.21 -12.59
N PHE A 96 1.38 -1.82 -11.68
CA PHE A 96 0.70 -0.53 -11.68
C PHE A 96 0.88 0.20 -10.35
N LEU A 97 0.94 1.53 -10.43
CA LEU A 97 0.71 2.43 -9.31
C LEU A 97 -0.76 2.88 -9.33
N VAL A 98 -1.47 2.64 -8.23
CA VAL A 98 -2.85 3.05 -8.03
C VAL A 98 -2.86 4.21 -7.04
N ARG A 99 -3.35 5.38 -7.48
CA ARG A 99 -3.64 6.53 -6.60
C ARG A 99 -5.08 6.45 -6.10
N VAL A 100 -5.28 6.75 -4.84
CA VAL A 100 -6.57 6.67 -4.14
C VAL A 100 -6.98 8.09 -3.79
N LYS A 101 -7.68 8.70 -4.73
CA LYS A 101 -8.29 10.03 -4.56
C LYS A 101 -9.74 9.82 -4.14
N MET A 102 -10.09 10.13 -2.89
CA MET A 102 -11.44 9.88 -2.37
C MET A 102 -12.55 10.58 -3.18
N SER A 103 -12.24 11.68 -3.85
CA SER A 103 -13.16 12.37 -4.77
C SER A 103 -13.36 11.67 -6.12
N GLN A 104 -12.56 10.65 -6.44
CA GLN A 104 -12.57 9.96 -7.74
C GLN A 104 -12.71 8.44 -7.64
N VAL A 105 -12.68 7.89 -6.43
CA VAL A 105 -13.09 6.49 -6.23
C VAL A 105 -14.57 6.35 -6.53
N HIS A 106 -14.99 5.15 -6.94
CA HIS A 106 -16.37 4.89 -7.28
C HIS A 106 -17.30 5.21 -6.09
N PRO A 107 -18.43 5.90 -6.30
CA PRO A 107 -19.26 6.44 -5.22
C PRO A 107 -19.91 5.38 -4.33
N SER A 108 -20.03 4.14 -4.82
CA SER A 108 -20.50 3.00 -4.02
C SER A 108 -19.42 2.40 -3.12
N THR A 109 -18.18 2.88 -3.17
CA THR A 109 -17.16 2.52 -2.18
C THR A 109 -17.47 3.20 -0.85
N ASN A 110 -17.10 2.56 0.26
CA ASN A 110 -17.14 3.15 1.60
C ASN A 110 -15.73 3.11 2.22
N PHE A 111 -14.72 3.37 1.37
CA PHE A 111 -13.32 3.38 1.78
C PHE A 111 -13.11 4.37 2.92
N GLN A 112 -12.34 3.95 3.92
CA GLN A 112 -11.89 4.83 4.99
C GLN A 112 -10.38 4.73 5.08
N MET A 113 -9.72 5.85 5.32
CA MET A 113 -8.28 5.91 5.51
C MET A 113 -7.99 5.86 7.01
N ASP A 114 -7.10 4.95 7.42
CA ASP A 114 -6.82 4.69 8.82
C ASP A 114 -5.32 4.43 9.05
N MET A 115 -4.88 4.58 10.30
CA MET A 115 -3.54 4.19 10.72
C MET A 115 -3.44 2.66 10.80
N PRO A 116 -2.32 2.06 10.32
CA PRO A 116 -2.13 0.62 10.46
C PRO A 116 -2.00 0.19 11.92
N THR A 117 -2.60 -0.94 12.26
CA THR A 117 -2.63 -1.49 13.63
C THR A 117 -1.72 -2.70 13.82
N GLY A 118 -1.27 -3.32 12.72
CA GLY A 118 -0.52 -4.57 12.71
C GLY A 118 -1.41 -5.82 12.73
N ASN A 119 -2.74 -5.66 12.75
CA ASN A 119 -3.71 -6.76 12.67
C ASN A 119 -4.31 -6.92 11.27
N GLU A 120 -3.87 -6.11 10.31
CA GLU A 120 -4.39 -6.13 8.94
C GLU A 120 -3.98 -7.42 8.19
N PRO A 121 -4.84 -7.93 7.27
CA PRO A 121 -4.45 -9.02 6.39
C PRO A 121 -3.21 -8.66 5.56
N GLY A 122 -2.24 -9.58 5.52
CA GLY A 122 -0.99 -9.39 4.79
C GLY A 122 0.13 -8.68 5.56
N VAL A 123 -0.08 -8.36 6.85
CA VAL A 123 1.00 -7.92 7.74
C VAL A 123 2.09 -8.98 7.80
N ASN A 124 3.32 -8.59 7.47
CA ASN A 124 4.50 -9.33 7.89
C ASN A 124 4.90 -8.87 9.30
N ILE A 125 4.57 -9.66 10.32
CA ILE A 125 4.78 -9.29 11.73
C ILE A 125 6.25 -9.05 12.09
N GLU A 126 7.19 -9.66 11.36
CA GLU A 126 8.63 -9.47 11.58
C GLU A 126 9.10 -8.09 11.10
N LEU A 127 8.46 -7.59 10.04
CA LEU A 127 8.80 -6.32 9.41
C LEU A 127 7.93 -5.18 9.93
N PHE A 128 6.70 -5.43 10.36
CA PHE A 128 5.79 -4.38 10.85
C PHE A 128 6.43 -3.54 11.94
N ARG A 129 6.27 -2.22 11.84
CA ARG A 129 6.66 -1.26 12.87
C ARG A 129 5.47 -0.37 13.20
N PRO A 130 5.17 -0.16 14.50
CA PRO A 130 4.15 0.80 14.89
C PRO A 130 4.54 2.22 14.45
N GLY A 131 3.54 3.06 14.18
CA GLY A 131 3.74 4.47 13.89
C GLY A 131 3.52 4.90 12.44
N GLY A 132 2.78 4.12 11.63
CA GLY A 132 2.33 4.57 10.30
C GLY A 132 3.49 4.89 9.35
N ILE A 133 4.61 4.21 9.50
CA ILE A 133 5.79 4.35 8.66
C ILE A 133 6.12 2.95 8.18
N LEU A 134 6.17 2.78 6.85
CA LEU A 134 6.81 1.62 6.26
C LEU A 134 8.22 1.59 6.82
N PRO A 135 8.64 0.47 7.44
CA PRO A 135 10.00 0.30 7.91
C PRO A 135 10.93 0.16 6.72
N ALA A 136 11.10 1.27 6.01
CA ALA A 136 12.20 1.45 5.10
C ALA A 136 13.45 1.40 5.97
N VAL A 137 14.07 0.21 5.91
CA VAL A 137 15.50 0.01 5.70
C VAL A 137 16.28 1.29 5.92
N ASP A 138 17.24 1.23 6.83
CA ASP A 138 18.28 2.24 7.00
C ASP A 138 19.02 2.64 5.67
N ASP A 139 18.69 2.04 4.52
CA ASP A 139 19.42 2.16 3.26
C ASP A 139 18.58 2.57 2.03
N LEU A 140 17.32 3.01 2.17
CA LEU A 140 16.57 3.54 1.00
C LEU A 140 17.06 4.95 0.65
N VAL A 141 18.16 5.00 -0.10
CA VAL A 141 18.88 6.22 -0.49
C VAL A 141 18.45 6.65 -1.89
N ASN A 142 17.57 7.64 -1.98
CA ASN A 142 17.29 8.33 -3.25
C ASN A 142 18.19 9.57 -3.33
N VAL A 143 19.11 9.63 -4.30
CA VAL A 143 20.03 10.78 -4.49
C VAL A 143 20.74 11.16 -3.16
N GLY A 144 21.18 10.17 -2.38
CA GLY A 144 21.86 10.42 -1.10
C GLY A 144 20.95 10.63 0.12
N GLN A 145 19.62 10.56 -0.02
CA GLN A 145 18.67 10.81 1.07
C GLN A 145 17.88 9.55 1.48
N ARG A 146 17.86 9.28 2.79
CA ARG A 146 17.07 8.21 3.38
C ARG A 146 15.59 8.58 3.36
N ILE A 147 14.75 7.72 2.80
CA ILE A 147 13.30 7.90 2.78
C ILE A 147 12.65 6.91 3.74
N TYR A 148 11.69 7.39 4.54
CA TYR A 148 10.81 6.58 5.37
C TYR A 148 9.37 6.78 4.91
N PRO A 149 8.87 5.96 3.96
CA PRO A 149 7.54 6.15 3.42
C PRO A 149 6.50 6.01 4.53
N ARG A 150 5.56 6.95 4.63
CA ARG A 150 4.43 6.80 5.54
C ARG A 150 3.49 5.73 5.00
N GLU A 151 2.95 4.91 5.91
CA GLU A 151 2.03 3.80 5.64
C GLU A 151 0.67 4.07 6.27
N ALA A 152 -0.38 3.84 5.49
CA ALA A 152 -1.77 3.94 5.86
C ALA A 152 -2.52 2.66 5.43
N VAL A 153 -3.77 2.54 5.89
CA VAL A 153 -4.66 1.44 5.53
C VAL A 153 -5.93 1.98 4.93
N ILE A 154 -6.35 1.41 3.80
CA ILE A 154 -7.67 1.60 3.22
C ILE A 154 -8.58 0.52 3.82
N ARG A 155 -9.48 0.92 4.71
CA ARG A 155 -10.53 0.07 5.29
C ARG A 155 -11.69 -0.07 4.32
N ASN A 156 -12.44 -1.16 4.48
CA ASN A 156 -13.53 -1.56 3.60
C ASN A 156 -13.10 -1.64 2.12
N ALA A 157 -11.83 -1.96 1.85
CA ALA A 157 -11.35 -2.06 0.48
C ALA A 157 -12.04 -3.18 -0.32
N ASN A 158 -12.71 -4.11 0.38
CA ASN A 158 -13.54 -5.16 -0.18
C ASN A 158 -14.98 -4.72 -0.53
N SER A 159 -15.35 -3.45 -0.33
CA SER A 159 -16.72 -2.95 -0.53
C SER A 159 -17.21 -3.02 -1.97
N MET A 160 -16.30 -3.22 -2.91
CA MET A 160 -16.60 -3.42 -4.32
C MET A 160 -15.84 -4.61 -4.87
N ALA A 161 -16.56 -5.42 -5.64
CA ALA A 161 -15.99 -6.53 -6.36
C ALA A 161 -15.44 -6.07 -7.70
N HIS A 162 -14.21 -6.47 -7.99
CA HIS A 162 -13.63 -6.37 -9.32
C HIS A 162 -13.86 -7.65 -10.15
N ASN A 163 -14.30 -8.76 -9.53
CA ASN A 163 -14.69 -10.01 -10.21
C ASN A 163 -13.65 -10.51 -11.22
N ASN A 164 -12.37 -10.44 -10.82
CA ASN A 164 -11.23 -10.77 -11.68
C ASN A 164 -11.12 -9.98 -13.00
N ASP A 165 -11.84 -8.86 -13.12
CA ASP A 165 -11.78 -7.98 -14.28
C ASP A 165 -10.90 -6.75 -14.01
N TRP A 166 -9.90 -6.55 -14.88
CA TRP A 166 -8.96 -5.45 -14.75
C TRP A 166 -9.60 -4.09 -15.01
N ASN A 167 -10.59 -4.00 -15.90
CA ASN A 167 -11.23 -2.72 -16.21
C ASN A 167 -12.19 -2.31 -15.10
N THR A 168 -12.92 -3.25 -14.51
CA THR A 168 -13.71 -3.04 -13.28
C THR A 168 -12.81 -2.62 -12.12
N PHE A 169 -11.64 -3.27 -11.95
CA PHE A 169 -10.69 -2.82 -10.93
C PHE A 169 -10.26 -1.36 -11.15
N LYS A 170 -9.87 -0.98 -12.37
CA LYS A 170 -9.49 0.41 -12.67
C LYS A 170 -10.63 1.40 -12.43
N SER A 171 -11.86 1.04 -12.78
CA SER A 171 -13.00 1.95 -12.61
C SER A 171 -13.34 2.21 -11.15
N ILE A 172 -13.04 1.27 -10.23
CA ILE A 172 -13.18 1.48 -8.78
C ILE A 172 -12.35 2.67 -8.29
N PHE A 173 -11.13 2.84 -8.82
CA PHE A 173 -10.20 3.90 -8.39
C PHE A 173 -10.21 5.13 -9.32
N GLY A 174 -10.95 5.07 -10.42
CA GLY A 174 -10.88 6.01 -11.54
C GLY A 174 -9.74 5.64 -12.49
N ASN A 175 -10.07 5.44 -13.77
CA ASN A 175 -9.13 4.90 -14.77
C ASN A 175 -7.83 5.71 -14.88
N SER A 176 -7.88 7.03 -14.74
CA SER A 176 -6.72 7.92 -14.79
C SER A 176 -5.77 7.76 -13.60
N ASN A 177 -6.24 7.17 -12.50
CA ASN A 177 -5.47 6.99 -11.27
C ASN A 177 -4.71 5.66 -11.23
N VAL A 178 -4.90 4.79 -12.23
CA VAL A 178 -4.19 3.52 -12.36
C VAL A 178 -3.17 3.61 -13.50
N THR A 179 -1.90 3.79 -13.14
CA THR A 179 -0.81 4.01 -14.10
C THR A 179 0.08 2.79 -14.18
N GLN A 180 0.33 2.28 -15.39
CA GLN A 180 1.29 1.20 -15.60
C GLN A 180 2.72 1.72 -15.40
N ILE A 181 3.51 1.02 -14.59
CA ILE A 181 4.90 1.38 -14.29
C ILE A 181 5.88 0.33 -14.85
N TYR A 182 5.43 -0.91 -15.04
CA TYR A 182 6.20 -2.01 -15.59
C TYR A 182 5.36 -2.81 -16.59
N PRO A 183 5.88 -3.07 -17.81
CA PRO A 183 5.19 -3.82 -18.86
C PRO A 183 5.18 -5.32 -18.61
#